data_AF-A0A699WLC5-F1
#
_entry.id   AF-A0A699WLC5-F1
#
_cell.length_a   1.000
_cell.length_b   1.000
_cell.length_c   1.000
_cell.angle_alpha   90.00
_cell.angle_beta   90.00
_cell.angle_gamma   90.00
#
_symmetry.space_group_name_H-M   'P 1'
#
loop_
_entity.id
_entity.type
_entity.pdbx_description
1 polymer ?
#
loop_
_entity_poly.entity_id
_entity_poly.type
_entity_poly.pdbx_seq_one_letter_code
_entity_poly.pdbx_strand_id
1 'polypeptide(L)' 'MERVRQELKIELKQGFRSKIEDVREEILRKRRAGKLPGDTTSVLKDWWQQHSKWPYPTEDDKAKLVEETGLQL' A
#
# COMPACT_ATOMS: atom_id res chain seq x y z
N MET A 1 -14.33 -14.22 41.97
CA MET A 1 -13.54 -14.95 40.95
C MET A 1 -14.23 -15.01 39.60
N GLU A 2 -15.53 -15.36 39.53
CA GLU A 2 -16.25 -15.46 38.23
C GLU A 2 -16.33 -14.13 37.45
N ARG A 3 -16.61 -13.00 38.12
CA ARG A 3 -16.64 -11.67 37.48
C ARG A 3 -15.31 -11.27 36.86
N VAL A 4 -14.22 -11.43 37.59
CA VAL A 4 -12.85 -11.14 37.12
C VAL A 4 -12.51 -11.97 35.88
N ARG A 5 -12.93 -13.25 35.84
CA ARG A 5 -12.75 -14.11 34.67
C ARG A 5 -13.57 -13.63 33.46
N GLN A 6 -14.79 -13.15 33.67
CA GLN A 6 -15.65 -12.62 32.61
C GLN A 6 -15.08 -11.31 32.04
N GLU A 7 -14.61 -10.41 32.89
CA GLU A 7 -13.99 -9.14 32.50
C GLU A 7 -12.71 -9.39 31.68
N LEU A 8 -11.83 -10.25 32.16
CA LEU A 8 -10.61 -10.63 31.46
C LEU A 8 -10.90 -11.26 30.08
N LYS A 9 -11.96 -12.08 29.99
CA LYS A 9 -12.39 -12.69 28.72
C LYS A 9 -12.89 -11.64 27.72
N ILE A 10 -13.57 -10.59 28.19
CA ILE A 10 -14.05 -9.50 27.34
C ILE A 10 -12.88 -8.67 26.85
N GLU A 11 -11.98 -8.28 27.75
CA GLU A 11 -10.79 -7.48 27.44
C GLU A 11 -9.89 -8.18 26.43
N LEU A 12 -9.60 -9.47 26.65
CA LEU A 12 -8.82 -10.27 25.70
C LEU A 12 -9.50 -10.35 24.34
N LYS A 13 -10.82 -10.62 24.30
CA LYS A 13 -11.56 -10.67 23.03
C LYS A 13 -11.52 -9.34 22.27
N GLN A 14 -11.65 -8.21 22.97
CA GLN A 14 -11.57 -6.89 22.36
C GLN A 14 -10.15 -6.59 21.85
N GLY A 15 -9.12 -6.86 22.66
CA GLY A 15 -7.72 -6.66 22.28
C GLY A 15 -7.32 -7.50 21.07
N PHE A 16 -7.68 -8.79 21.04
CA PHE A 16 -7.41 -9.65 19.89
C PHE A 16 -8.18 -9.23 18.64
N ARG A 17 -9.44 -8.78 18.80
CA ARG A 17 -10.23 -8.29 17.67
C ARG A 17 -9.57 -7.09 17.00
N SER A 18 -9.17 -6.08 17.77
CA SER A 18 -8.47 -4.90 17.26
C SER A 18 -7.18 -5.30 16.53
N LYS A 19 -6.40 -6.23 17.12
CA LYS A 19 -5.17 -6.70 16.47
C LYS A 19 -5.41 -7.41 15.14
N ILE A 20 -6.52 -8.15 15.02
CA ILE A 20 -6.92 -8.80 13.76
C ILE A 20 -7.34 -7.76 12.71
N GLU A 21 -8.03 -6.70 13.11
CA GLU A 21 -8.40 -5.59 12.21
C GLU A 21 -7.15 -4.88 11.67
N ASP A 22 -6.18 -4.55 12.53
CA ASP A 22 -4.91 -3.94 12.10
C ASP A 22 -4.17 -4.81 11.07
N VAL A 23 -4.04 -6.12 11.36
CA VAL A 23 -3.37 -7.07 10.46
C VAL A 23 -4.09 -7.18 9.13
N ARG A 24 -5.44 -7.17 9.14
CA ARG A 24 -6.25 -7.20 7.93
C ARG A 24 -6.03 -5.95 7.08
N GLU A 25 -5.99 -4.77 7.69
CA GLU A 25 -5.71 -3.52 7.00
C GLU A 25 -4.31 -3.50 6.41
N GLU A 26 -3.30 -3.98 7.15
CA GLU A 26 -1.93 -4.08 6.66
C GLU A 26 -1.82 -5.04 5.46
N ILE A 27 -2.50 -6.19 5.50
CA ILE A 27 -2.57 -7.13 4.39
C ILE A 27 -3.23 -6.48 3.16
N LEU A 28 -4.36 -5.79 3.34
CA LEU A 28 -5.06 -5.12 2.25
C LEU A 28 -4.22 -3.98 1.65
N ARG A 29 -3.51 -3.22 2.47
CA ARG A 29 -2.58 -2.18 2.04
C ARG A 29 -1.44 -2.76 1.22
N LYS A 30 -0.80 -3.84 1.68
CA LYS A 30 0.25 -4.56 0.92
C LYS A 30 -0.27 -5.15 -0.39
N ARG A 31 -1.50 -5.68 -0.39
CA ARG A 31 -2.13 -6.23 -1.60
C ARG A 31 -2.45 -5.17 -2.66
N ARG A 32 -2.79 -3.95 -2.23
CA ARG A 32 -2.97 -2.78 -3.11
C ARG A 32 -1.63 -2.23 -3.60
N ALA A 33 -0.63 -2.13 -2.72
CA ALA A 33 0.72 -1.67 -3.07
C ALA A 33 1.42 -2.57 -4.10
N GLY A 34 1.08 -3.86 -4.16
CA GLY A 34 1.66 -4.81 -5.11
C GLY A 34 1.13 -4.73 -6.55
N LYS A 35 0.07 -3.95 -6.82
CA LYS A 35 -0.45 -3.76 -8.18
C LYS A 35 -0.67 -2.27 -8.44
N LEU A 36 0.27 -1.68 -9.16
CA LEU A 36 0.05 -0.40 -9.84
C LEU A 36 -1.22 -0.53 -10.70
N PRO A 37 -2.11 0.49 -10.74
CA PRO A 37 -3.22 0.51 -11.68
C PRO A 37 -2.71 0.20 -13.10
N GLY A 38 -3.46 -0.59 -13.88
CA GLY A 38 -3.02 -1.06 -15.20
C GLY A 38 -2.53 0.09 -16.10
N ASP A 39 -3.23 1.21 -16.06
CA ASP A 39 -2.93 2.41 -16.85
C ASP A 39 -1.60 3.07 -16.45
N THR A 40 -1.32 3.16 -15.14
CA THR A 40 -0.04 3.70 -14.63
C THR A 40 1.16 2.84 -15.02
N THR A 41 0.95 1.51 -15.08
CA THR A 41 2.02 0.58 -15.46
C THR A 41 2.40 0.75 -16.94
N SER A 42 1.44 1.08 -17.80
CA SER A 42 1.69 1.36 -19.22
C SER A 42 2.55 2.61 -19.40
N VAL A 43 2.18 3.73 -18.75
CA VAL A 43 2.95 4.98 -18.79
C VAL A 43 4.40 4.78 -18.34
N LEU A 44 4.59 4.10 -17.19
CA LEU A 44 5.93 3.82 -16.68
C LEU A 44 6.74 2.89 -17.60
N LYS A 45 6.10 1.90 -18.22
CA LYS A 45 6.76 1.00 -19.18
C LYS A 45 7.15 1.73 -20.46
N ASP A 46 6.29 2.59 -20.97
CA ASP A 46 6.53 3.35 -22.19
C ASP A 46 7.69 4.33 -21.99
N TRP A 47 7.73 5.02 -20.83
CA TRP A 47 8.86 5.86 -20.46
C TRP A 47 10.16 5.06 -20.37
N TRP A 48 10.13 3.90 -19.71
CA TRP A 48 11.29 3.01 -19.59
C TRP A 48 11.81 2.54 -20.96
N GLN A 49 10.91 2.17 -21.87
CA GLN A 49 11.29 1.75 -23.23
C GLN A 49 11.97 2.88 -23.99
N GLN A 50 11.44 4.10 -23.91
CA GLN A 50 12.02 5.30 -24.53
C GLN A 50 13.39 5.66 -23.94
N HIS A 51 13.59 5.45 -22.64
CA HIS A 51 14.82 5.78 -21.91
C HIS A 51 15.69 4.56 -21.61
N SER A 52 15.52 3.47 -22.36
CA SER A 52 16.20 2.19 -22.11
C SER A 52 17.74 2.26 -22.10
N LYS A 53 18.33 3.27 -22.75
CA LYS A 53 19.78 3.53 -22.73
C LYS A 53 20.26 4.14 -21.41
N TRP A 54 19.43 4.99 -20.79
CA TRP A 54 19.73 5.74 -19.58
C TRP A 54 18.47 5.90 -18.73
N PRO A 55 18.07 4.86 -17.97
CA PRO A 55 16.77 4.80 -17.33
C PRO A 55 16.74 5.53 -15.99
N TYR A 56 17.27 6.75 -15.97
CA TYR A 56 17.32 7.61 -14.78
C TYR A 56 16.54 8.90 -15.10
N PRO A 57 15.28 9.01 -14.64
CA PRO A 57 14.50 10.21 -14.91
C PRO A 57 15.13 11.42 -14.21
N THR A 58 15.11 12.55 -14.89
CA THR A 58 15.39 13.83 -14.25
C THR A 58 14.26 14.21 -13.27
N GLU A 59 14.45 15.23 -12.45
CA GLU A 59 13.38 15.69 -11.55
C GLU A 59 12.14 16.17 -12.33
N ASP A 60 12.32 16.75 -13.52
CA ASP A 60 11.23 17.13 -14.41
C ASP A 60 10.49 15.91 -15.00
N ASP A 61 11.23 14.89 -15.45
CA ASP A 61 10.64 13.64 -15.95
C ASP A 61 9.85 12.94 -14.85
N LYS A 62 10.41 12.92 -13.64
CA LYS A 62 9.77 12.35 -12.45
C LYS A 62 8.48 13.10 -12.11
N ALA A 63 8.48 14.44 -12.17
CA ALA A 63 7.29 15.25 -11.92
C ALA A 63 6.18 14.95 -12.95
N LYS A 64 6.53 14.84 -14.23
CA LYS A 64 5.59 14.44 -15.29
C LYS A 64 5.03 13.04 -15.08
N LEU A 65 5.89 12.07 -14.77
CA LEU A 65 5.45 10.70 -14.52
C LEU A 65 4.49 10.63 -13.32
N VAL A 66 4.71 11.41 -12.28
CA VAL A 66 3.79 11.54 -11.13
C VAL A 66 2.46 12.16 -11.54
N GLU A 67 2.47 13.22 -12.35
CA GLU A 67 1.27 13.88 -12.86
C GLU A 67 0.43 12.94 -13.74
N GLU A 68 1.06 12.26 -14.69
CA GLU A 68 0.39 11.36 -15.64
C GLU A 68 -0.11 10.06 -14.97
N THR A 69 0.62 9.53 -14.00
CA THR A 69 0.23 8.29 -13.30
C THR A 69 -0.66 8.54 -12.09
N GLY A 70 -0.72 9.78 -11.59
CA GLY A 70 -1.39 10.11 -10.32
C GLY A 70 -0.76 9.40 -9.11
N LEU A 71 0.45 8.84 -9.24
CA LEU A 71 1.16 8.19 -8.16
C LEU A 71 1.71 9.24 -7.20
N GLN A 72 1.28 9.20 -5.95
CA GLN A 72 1.93 9.95 -4.90
C GLN A 72 3.23 9.23 -4.51
N LEU A 73 4.36 9.88 -4.76
CA LEU A 73 5.69 9.45 -4.31
C LEU A 73 5.89 9.72 -2.82
#